data_AF-A0A662RKG6-F1
#
_entry.id   AF-A0A662RKG6-F1
#
_cell.length_a   1.000
_cell.length_b   1.000
_cell.length_c   1.000
_cell.angle_alpha   90.00
_cell.angle_beta   90.00
_cell.angle_gamma   90.00
#
_symmetry.space_group_name_H-M   'P 1'
#
loop_
_entity.id
_entity.type
_entity.pdbx_description
1 polymer ?
#
loop_
_entity_poly.entity_id
_entity_poly.type
_entity_poly.pdbx_seq_one_letter_code
_entity_poly.pdbx_strand_id
1 'polypeptide(L)'
;MKLKWGIVIALFGILLLIVAPASAQPTPFLISGLANYANGDPADDPSVKVTNLNTGEGWTTETQETFNFYQALLTSDNVSDGDTLRITAKKMLPGGYKTPANYTYCVNITTVDVTQNEIDMGGLPELDLILNHFCINYYPDYPYFAQEAWNYSGAAVIKMWTEFKDEGLYDQDDLQAMGIVNNTAGSDPYCIDPHGMAATLNGLLPNHFTVGVHENTTEGLNHAMHRICWWQYLGPGSLPARGNPAGNYEFWMGIRGIHTDKNPHDGTYSAPYGYNVSGFWVNDPNTFGAGCIGENSYKTAVEWTETYYLPTYDPRIPGWDDKYITVLEPPEVEADIRLVPAKPRLAAGAITPIMMEKTLIVNGSEQIADVEVIDDDDALDVVNAAIDAVSEELAAYDLQFADIFAETVAGEPMLVSGGNSDYYIVPFEVPVKAIAPAPKKAVEIRKFDGATVKLLKIVDGNVEIKPIYIDEKRTLVVVLVDAEDGSFKEASWVDEPMK
;
A
#
# COMPACT_ATOMS: atom_id res chain seq x y z
N MET A 1 41.85 -93.79 5.02
CA MET A 1 41.73 -94.67 6.20
C MET A 1 40.74 -94.05 7.17
N LYS A 2 39.80 -94.83 7.73
CA LYS A 2 38.84 -94.51 8.83
C LYS A 2 38.03 -93.19 8.75
N LEU A 3 36.72 -93.35 8.60
CA LEU A 3 35.67 -92.36 8.86
C LEU A 3 35.60 -91.99 10.36
N LYS A 4 35.21 -90.76 10.68
CA LYS A 4 34.48 -90.41 11.92
C LYS A 4 33.42 -89.35 11.62
N TRP A 5 32.27 -89.46 12.29
CA TRP A 5 31.17 -88.49 12.25
C TRP A 5 31.37 -87.35 13.28
N GLY A 6 30.76 -86.20 13.01
CA GLY A 6 30.53 -85.10 13.95
C GLY A 6 29.14 -84.50 13.66
N ILE A 7 28.32 -84.32 14.69
CA ILE A 7 26.87 -84.09 14.57
C ILE A 7 26.53 -82.60 14.36
N VAL A 8 25.58 -82.38 13.45
CA VAL A 8 24.57 -81.30 13.35
C VAL A 8 24.65 -80.13 14.35
N ILE A 9 24.67 -78.90 13.83
CA ILE A 9 23.73 -77.83 14.20
C ILE A 9 23.30 -77.14 12.90
N ALA A 10 22.01 -76.83 12.76
CA ALA A 10 21.49 -76.04 11.65
C ALA A 10 21.32 -74.58 12.09
N LEU A 11 21.76 -73.64 11.26
CA LEU A 11 21.43 -72.23 11.38
C LEU A 11 20.80 -71.80 10.04
N PHE A 12 19.47 -71.67 10.04
CA PHE A 12 18.78 -70.91 9.02
C PHE A 12 19.19 -69.44 9.18
N GLY A 13 20.12 -69.00 8.32
CA GLY A 13 20.37 -67.58 8.12
C GLY A 13 19.14 -66.97 7.47
N ILE A 14 18.19 -66.49 8.27
CA ILE A 14 17.10 -65.65 7.79
C ILE A 14 17.75 -64.39 7.24
N LEU A 15 17.84 -64.30 5.92
CA LEU A 15 18.16 -63.05 5.25
C LEU A 15 16.96 -62.12 5.48
N LEU A 16 17.03 -61.35 6.56
CA LEU A 16 16.16 -60.20 6.77
C LEU A 16 16.42 -59.26 5.58
N LEU A 17 15.53 -59.31 4.61
CA LEU A 17 15.29 -58.20 3.70
C LEU A 17 14.88 -57.03 4.58
N ILE A 18 15.86 -56.20 4.93
CA ILE A 18 15.62 -54.84 5.37
C ILE A 18 15.07 -54.13 4.13
N VAL A 19 13.76 -54.27 3.94
CA VAL A 19 12.98 -53.32 3.15
C VAL A 19 13.06 -52.03 3.95
N ALA A 20 14.12 -51.25 3.72
CA ALA A 20 14.07 -49.84 4.01
C ALA A 20 12.79 -49.32 3.33
N PRO A 21 11.91 -48.60 4.04
CA PRO A 21 10.78 -47.99 3.38
C PRO A 21 11.35 -47.12 2.26
N ALA A 22 10.92 -47.36 1.03
CA ALA A 22 11.21 -46.45 -0.05
C ALA A 22 10.54 -45.14 0.34
N SER A 23 11.33 -44.15 0.77
CA SER A 23 10.88 -42.76 0.82
C SER A 23 10.34 -42.45 -0.57
N ALA A 24 9.05 -42.13 -0.66
CA ALA A 24 8.49 -41.67 -1.92
C ALA A 24 9.38 -40.50 -2.39
N GLN A 25 9.92 -40.59 -3.61
CA GLN A 25 10.63 -39.44 -4.14
C GLN A 25 9.58 -38.36 -4.42
N PRO A 26 9.84 -37.09 -4.06
CA PRO A 26 8.89 -36.02 -4.31
C PRO A 26 8.53 -35.95 -5.79
N THR A 27 7.24 -35.92 -6.08
CA THR A 27 6.74 -35.85 -7.46
C THR A 27 7.07 -34.46 -8.02
N PRO A 28 7.71 -34.33 -9.20
CA PRO A 28 7.99 -33.03 -9.80
C PRO A 28 6.69 -32.29 -10.16
N PHE A 29 6.66 -30.98 -9.92
CA PHE A 29 5.54 -30.09 -10.20
C PHE A 29 6.06 -28.87 -11.00
N LEU A 30 5.86 -28.87 -12.31
CA LEU A 30 6.32 -27.82 -13.22
C LEU A 30 5.25 -26.74 -13.39
N ILE A 31 5.59 -25.49 -13.08
CA ILE A 31 4.78 -24.31 -13.42
C ILE A 31 5.49 -23.59 -14.56
N SER A 32 4.84 -23.33 -15.69
CA SER A 32 5.48 -22.61 -16.80
C SER A 32 4.47 -21.98 -17.78
N GLY A 33 4.89 -20.91 -18.46
CA GLY A 33 4.05 -20.17 -19.41
C GLY A 33 4.76 -18.98 -20.04
N LEU A 34 4.00 -18.18 -20.78
CA LEU A 34 4.45 -16.94 -21.43
C LEU A 34 3.89 -15.71 -20.70
N ALA A 35 4.76 -14.73 -20.41
CA ALA A 35 4.36 -13.40 -19.95
C ALA A 35 4.11 -12.47 -21.14
N ASN A 36 2.95 -11.83 -21.22
CA ASN A 36 2.61 -10.90 -22.30
C ASN A 36 2.08 -9.60 -21.71
N TYR A 37 2.27 -8.48 -22.40
CA TYR A 37 1.57 -7.24 -22.05
C TYR A 37 0.10 -7.32 -22.48
N ALA A 38 -0.78 -6.50 -21.90
CA ALA A 38 -2.21 -6.47 -22.22
C ALA A 38 -2.54 -6.15 -23.70
N ASN A 39 -1.59 -5.64 -24.48
CA ASN A 39 -1.73 -5.42 -25.93
C ASN A 39 -1.36 -6.66 -26.79
N GLY A 40 -0.82 -7.72 -26.20
CA GLY A 40 -0.37 -8.94 -26.87
C GLY A 40 1.13 -8.99 -27.23
N ASP A 41 1.92 -7.94 -26.93
CA ASP A 41 3.38 -7.98 -27.12
C ASP A 41 4.06 -8.84 -26.05
N PRO A 42 5.18 -9.53 -26.36
CA PRO A 42 5.91 -10.35 -25.41
C PRO A 42 6.58 -9.51 -24.32
N ALA A 43 6.41 -9.90 -23.06
CA ALA A 43 7.12 -9.30 -21.93
C ALA A 43 8.44 -10.05 -21.68
N ASP A 44 9.42 -9.87 -22.58
CA ASP A 44 10.73 -10.52 -22.50
C ASP A 44 11.44 -10.25 -21.16
N ASP A 45 12.12 -11.26 -20.62
CA ASP A 45 12.81 -11.20 -19.33
C ASP A 45 11.88 -10.75 -18.16
N PRO A 46 10.78 -11.48 -17.89
CA PRO A 46 9.91 -11.15 -16.77
C PRO A 46 10.57 -11.55 -15.44
N SER A 47 10.31 -10.81 -14.37
CA SER A 47 10.61 -11.27 -13.00
C SER A 47 9.38 -11.95 -12.44
N VAL A 48 9.36 -13.29 -12.37
CA VAL A 48 8.21 -14.06 -11.87
C VAL A 48 8.57 -14.79 -10.57
N LYS A 49 7.68 -14.70 -9.59
CA LYS A 49 7.75 -15.38 -8.30
C LYS A 49 6.48 -16.19 -8.09
N VAL A 50 6.62 -17.47 -7.73
CA VAL A 50 5.54 -18.30 -7.21
C VAL A 50 5.62 -18.26 -5.68
N THR A 51 4.49 -18.13 -5.00
CA THR A 51 4.38 -18.19 -3.53
C THR A 51 3.21 -19.09 -3.15
N ASN A 52 3.43 -20.08 -2.30
CA ASN A 52 2.37 -20.90 -1.72
C ASN A 52 1.79 -20.14 -0.52
N LEU A 53 0.55 -19.67 -0.62
CA LEU A 53 -0.07 -18.85 0.42
C LEU A 53 -0.37 -19.65 1.70
N ASN A 54 -0.54 -20.97 1.58
CA ASN A 54 -0.83 -21.86 2.71
C ASN A 54 0.40 -22.12 3.60
N THR A 55 1.61 -21.97 3.05
CA THR A 55 2.88 -22.24 3.76
C THR A 55 3.77 -21.00 3.93
N GLY A 56 3.56 -19.96 3.11
CA GLY A 56 4.44 -18.80 3.01
C GLY A 56 5.74 -19.05 2.24
N GLU A 57 5.99 -20.27 1.76
CA GLU A 57 7.16 -20.56 0.92
C GLU A 57 7.04 -19.91 -0.47
N GLY A 58 8.16 -19.48 -1.05
CA GLY A 58 8.16 -18.85 -2.36
C GLY A 58 9.47 -19.00 -3.12
N TRP A 59 9.34 -19.05 -4.46
CA TRP A 59 10.38 -19.44 -5.39
C TRP A 59 10.41 -18.49 -6.59
N THR A 60 11.60 -18.02 -6.96
CA THR A 60 11.82 -17.28 -8.21
C THR A 60 11.90 -18.27 -9.38
N THR A 61 11.29 -17.93 -10.51
CA THR A 61 11.30 -18.75 -11.72
C THR A 61 12.61 -18.60 -12.51
N GLU A 62 12.99 -19.62 -13.27
CA GLU A 62 13.96 -19.50 -14.36
C GLU A 62 13.34 -18.75 -15.54
N THR A 63 14.05 -17.74 -16.06
CA THR A 63 13.67 -16.91 -17.22
C THR A 63 14.89 -16.65 -18.13
N GLN A 64 14.72 -15.93 -19.25
CA GLN A 64 15.81 -15.64 -20.20
C GLN A 64 15.73 -14.21 -20.75
N GLU A 65 16.89 -13.56 -20.90
CA GLU A 65 17.05 -12.13 -21.28
C GLU A 65 16.30 -11.71 -22.57
N THR A 66 16.02 -12.64 -23.48
CA THR A 66 15.43 -12.37 -24.80
C THR A 66 14.21 -13.24 -25.10
N PHE A 67 13.52 -13.72 -24.05
CA PHE A 67 12.28 -14.47 -24.19
C PHE A 67 11.32 -14.12 -23.05
N ASN A 68 10.04 -14.16 -23.34
CA ASN A 68 8.97 -13.94 -22.38
C ASN A 68 8.50 -15.21 -21.66
N PHE A 69 9.24 -16.32 -21.81
CA PHE A 69 8.95 -17.60 -21.15
C PHE A 69 9.50 -17.63 -19.72
N TYR A 70 8.75 -18.25 -18.81
CA TYR A 70 9.19 -18.54 -17.44
C TYR A 70 8.90 -20.00 -17.06
N GLN A 71 9.69 -20.55 -16.12
CA GLN A 71 9.39 -21.83 -15.49
C GLN A 71 9.86 -21.91 -14.02
N ALA A 72 9.13 -22.66 -13.19
CA ALA A 72 9.59 -23.13 -11.88
C ALA A 72 9.34 -24.64 -11.77
N LEU A 73 10.39 -25.40 -11.41
CA LEU A 73 10.28 -26.82 -11.13
C LEU A 73 10.25 -27.04 -9.61
N LEU A 74 9.04 -27.17 -9.07
CA LEU A 74 8.76 -27.47 -7.67
C LEU A 74 8.58 -28.99 -7.49
N THR A 75 8.19 -29.41 -6.29
CA THR A 75 7.85 -30.80 -5.98
C THR A 75 6.63 -30.92 -5.08
N SER A 76 6.13 -32.15 -4.88
CA SER A 76 5.10 -32.48 -3.88
C SER A 76 5.49 -32.20 -2.42
N ASP A 77 6.75 -31.84 -2.13
CA ASP A 77 7.16 -31.36 -0.81
C ASP A 77 6.88 -29.85 -0.65
N ASN A 78 6.55 -29.14 -1.73
CA ASN A 78 6.33 -27.68 -1.79
C ASN A 78 4.87 -27.29 -2.06
N VAL A 79 4.08 -28.21 -2.64
CA VAL A 79 2.71 -27.97 -3.14
C VAL A 79 1.85 -29.21 -2.90
N SER A 80 0.67 -29.03 -2.30
CA SER A 80 -0.33 -30.06 -1.98
C SER A 80 -1.70 -29.81 -2.62
N ASP A 81 -2.57 -30.83 -2.63
CA ASP A 81 -3.99 -30.70 -3.00
C ASP A 81 -4.70 -29.77 -2.01
N GLY A 82 -5.28 -28.67 -2.52
CA GLY A 82 -5.85 -27.59 -1.72
C GLY A 82 -4.88 -26.45 -1.35
N ASP A 83 -3.66 -26.43 -1.88
CA ASP A 83 -2.77 -25.26 -1.75
C ASP A 83 -3.10 -24.15 -2.75
N THR A 84 -3.23 -22.92 -2.26
CA THR A 84 -3.43 -21.73 -3.10
C THR A 84 -2.08 -21.11 -3.46
N LEU A 85 -1.71 -21.17 -4.74
CA LEU A 85 -0.49 -20.55 -5.26
C LEU A 85 -0.78 -19.14 -5.81
N ARG A 86 0.01 -18.15 -5.39
CA ARG A 86 0.08 -16.82 -6.02
C ARG A 86 1.31 -16.73 -6.92
N ILE A 87 1.07 -16.46 -8.19
CA ILE A 87 2.09 -16.20 -9.21
C ILE A 87 2.08 -14.69 -9.47
N THR A 88 3.16 -14.02 -9.09
CA THR A 88 3.35 -12.58 -9.34
C THR A 88 4.42 -12.40 -10.40
N ALA A 89 4.07 -11.76 -11.52
CA ALA A 89 5.01 -11.36 -12.56
C ALA A 89 5.16 -9.84 -12.59
N LYS A 90 6.39 -9.34 -12.60
CA LYS A 90 6.73 -7.92 -12.70
C LYS A 90 7.75 -7.69 -13.81
N LYS A 91 7.56 -6.66 -14.63
CA LYS A 91 8.55 -6.21 -15.61
C LYS A 91 8.82 -4.72 -15.45
N MET A 92 10.06 -4.36 -15.13
CA MET A 92 10.55 -2.98 -15.22
C MET A 92 10.63 -2.59 -16.70
N LEU A 93 10.11 -1.43 -17.06
CA LEU A 93 10.23 -0.92 -18.44
C LEU A 93 11.60 -0.24 -18.61
N PRO A 94 12.28 -0.39 -19.77
CA PRO A 94 13.65 0.09 -19.99
C PRO A 94 13.79 1.63 -20.09
N GLY A 95 12.71 2.38 -19.83
CA GLY A 95 12.61 3.81 -20.05
C GLY A 95 12.26 4.18 -21.49
N GLY A 96 11.61 5.32 -21.66
CA GLY A 96 11.22 5.83 -22.96
C GLY A 96 10.39 7.12 -22.89
N TYR A 97 9.96 7.60 -24.04
CA TYR A 97 8.96 8.67 -24.10
C TYR A 97 7.66 8.13 -23.48
N LYS A 98 7.17 8.80 -22.42
CA LYS A 98 5.97 8.41 -21.64
C LYS A 98 6.13 7.18 -20.75
N THR A 99 7.37 6.76 -20.48
CA THR A 99 7.71 5.71 -19.51
C THR A 99 9.02 6.08 -18.78
N PRO A 100 8.96 6.75 -17.61
CA PRO A 100 10.14 7.02 -16.79
C PRO A 100 10.99 5.76 -16.54
N ALA A 101 12.27 5.81 -16.90
CA ALA A 101 13.22 4.75 -16.57
C ALA A 101 13.27 4.52 -15.05
N ASN A 102 13.51 3.28 -14.62
CA ASN A 102 13.58 2.83 -13.23
C ASN A 102 12.26 2.92 -12.41
N TYR A 103 11.39 3.90 -12.67
CA TYR A 103 10.15 4.11 -11.92
C TYR A 103 8.92 3.42 -12.53
N THR A 104 8.97 3.05 -13.82
CA THR A 104 7.83 2.46 -14.54
C THR A 104 7.91 0.94 -14.62
N TYR A 105 6.83 0.24 -14.28
CA TYR A 105 6.74 -1.20 -14.36
C TYR A 105 5.32 -1.70 -14.63
N CYS A 106 5.21 -2.88 -15.23
CA CYS A 106 3.95 -3.60 -15.39
C CYS A 106 3.91 -4.84 -14.49
N VAL A 107 2.73 -5.20 -14.00
CA VAL A 107 2.51 -6.31 -13.05
C VAL A 107 1.35 -7.21 -13.50
N ASN A 108 1.44 -8.49 -13.16
CA ASN A 108 0.33 -9.44 -13.09
C ASN A 108 0.33 -10.11 -11.71
N ILE A 109 -0.86 -10.38 -11.18
CA ILE A 109 -1.07 -11.32 -10.08
C ILE A 109 -2.07 -12.37 -10.57
N THR A 110 -1.66 -13.63 -10.56
CA THR A 110 -2.53 -14.78 -10.84
C THR A 110 -2.58 -15.67 -9.60
N THR A 111 -3.77 -16.08 -9.19
CA THR A 111 -3.97 -17.03 -8.08
C THR A 111 -4.56 -18.33 -8.63
N VAL A 112 -4.02 -19.47 -8.22
CA VAL A 112 -4.48 -20.82 -8.64
C VAL A 112 -4.59 -21.72 -7.41
N ASP A 113 -5.77 -22.29 -7.19
CA ASP A 113 -5.99 -23.34 -6.19
C ASP A 113 -5.59 -24.70 -6.80
N VAL A 114 -4.56 -25.34 -6.24
CA VAL A 114 -3.98 -26.56 -6.80
C VAL A 114 -4.82 -27.77 -6.46
N THR A 115 -5.13 -28.57 -7.48
CA THR A 115 -5.85 -29.84 -7.34
C THR A 115 -4.91 -31.04 -7.47
N GLN A 116 -5.30 -32.16 -6.86
CA GLN A 116 -4.64 -33.46 -7.04
C GLN A 116 -4.51 -33.86 -8.52
N ASN A 117 -5.42 -33.40 -9.39
CA ASN A 117 -5.33 -33.68 -10.84
C ASN A 117 -4.13 -32.96 -11.48
N GLU A 118 -3.81 -31.72 -11.08
CA GLU A 118 -2.64 -30.99 -11.57
C GLU A 118 -1.35 -31.59 -11.01
N ILE A 119 -1.36 -32.04 -9.75
CA ILE A 119 -0.26 -32.82 -9.16
C ILE A 119 -0.03 -34.13 -9.93
N ASP A 120 -1.10 -34.88 -10.24
CA ASP A 120 -1.05 -36.12 -11.01
C ASP A 120 -0.62 -35.90 -12.48
N MET A 121 -0.91 -34.71 -13.04
CA MET A 121 -0.44 -34.27 -14.37
C MET A 121 0.99 -33.70 -14.36
N GLY A 122 1.60 -33.48 -13.19
CA GLY A 122 2.96 -32.98 -13.04
C GLY A 122 3.12 -31.46 -13.06
N GLY A 123 2.04 -30.71 -12.80
CA GLY A 123 2.06 -29.26 -12.58
C GLY A 123 1.07 -28.44 -13.40
N LEU A 124 1.42 -27.16 -13.59
CA LEU A 124 0.67 -26.12 -14.31
C LEU A 124 1.47 -25.63 -15.53
N PRO A 125 1.60 -26.44 -16.61
CA PRO A 125 2.16 -25.99 -17.87
C PRO A 125 1.16 -25.11 -18.64
N GLU A 126 1.67 -24.24 -19.52
CA GLU A 126 0.87 -23.31 -20.36
C GLU A 126 0.04 -22.31 -19.53
N LEU A 127 0.51 -21.96 -18.33
CA LEU A 127 -0.02 -20.90 -17.47
C LEU A 127 0.44 -19.53 -17.97
N ASP A 128 -0.14 -19.05 -19.07
CA ASP A 128 0.20 -17.74 -19.64
C ASP A 128 -0.28 -16.58 -18.74
N LEU A 129 0.60 -15.60 -18.52
CA LEU A 129 0.37 -14.44 -17.67
C LEU A 129 0.23 -13.18 -18.52
N ILE A 130 -0.71 -12.31 -18.15
CA ILE A 130 -0.94 -11.02 -18.83
C ILE A 130 -0.60 -9.89 -17.84
N LEU A 131 0.46 -9.13 -18.12
CA LEU A 131 0.82 -7.92 -17.37
C LEU A 131 -0.26 -6.84 -17.65
N ASN A 132 -1.25 -6.83 -16.76
CA ASN A 132 -2.52 -6.11 -16.86
C ASN A 132 -2.66 -4.98 -15.83
N HIS A 133 -1.56 -4.65 -15.14
CA HIS A 133 -1.41 -3.50 -14.28
C HIS A 133 -0.19 -2.70 -14.75
N PHE A 134 -0.29 -1.38 -14.69
CA PHE A 134 0.76 -0.41 -15.01
C PHE A 134 0.98 0.50 -13.80
N CYS A 135 2.24 0.71 -13.44
CA CYS A 135 2.62 1.52 -12.29
C CYS A 135 3.74 2.49 -12.67
N ILE A 136 3.65 3.71 -12.16
CA ILE A 136 4.79 4.62 -12.00
C ILE A 136 4.87 4.94 -10.51
N ASN A 137 6.03 4.74 -9.88
CA ASN A 137 6.26 5.07 -8.47
C ASN A 137 7.67 5.67 -8.34
N TYR A 138 7.77 6.96 -7.98
CA TYR A 138 9.04 7.68 -7.88
C TYR A 138 9.85 7.39 -6.60
N TYR A 139 9.54 6.33 -5.87
CA TYR A 139 10.35 5.88 -4.72
C TYR A 139 11.66 5.20 -5.19
N PRO A 140 12.82 5.40 -4.53
CA PRO A 140 13.06 6.27 -3.37
C PRO A 140 13.36 7.73 -3.72
N ASP A 141 13.58 8.02 -5.01
CA ASP A 141 14.25 9.26 -5.44
C ASP A 141 13.40 10.54 -5.25
N TYR A 142 12.06 10.43 -5.15
CA TYR A 142 11.19 11.50 -4.67
C TYR A 142 11.01 11.42 -3.15
N PRO A 143 11.69 12.28 -2.36
CA PRO A 143 11.78 12.16 -0.91
C PRO A 143 10.49 12.60 -0.21
N TYR A 144 10.43 12.34 1.10
CA TYR A 144 9.44 12.90 2.00
C TYR A 144 10.01 14.09 2.79
N PHE A 145 9.16 15.08 3.03
CA PHE A 145 9.35 16.11 4.03
C PHE A 145 8.02 16.39 4.73
N ALA A 146 8.01 16.30 6.06
CA ALA A 146 6.93 16.83 6.87
C ALA A 146 6.90 18.36 6.77
N GLN A 147 5.72 18.97 6.88
CA GLN A 147 5.61 20.42 6.94
C GLN A 147 6.23 20.97 8.23
N GLU A 148 6.97 22.08 8.13
CA GLU A 148 7.66 22.71 9.27
C GLU A 148 6.73 23.63 10.09
N ALA A 149 5.60 24.06 9.52
CA ALA A 149 4.53 24.79 10.19
C ALA A 149 3.13 24.39 9.67
N TRP A 150 2.06 24.80 10.37
CA TRP A 150 0.65 24.41 10.11
C TRP A 150 0.16 24.65 8.67
N ASN A 151 0.72 25.63 7.98
CA ASN A 151 0.39 26.09 6.63
C ASN A 151 1.47 25.76 5.57
N TYR A 152 2.51 25.00 5.93
CA TYR A 152 3.71 24.79 5.09
C TYR A 152 3.64 23.52 4.23
N SER A 153 2.50 22.84 4.16
CA SER A 153 2.29 21.68 3.27
C SER A 153 2.73 21.96 1.83
N GLY A 154 2.40 23.15 1.30
CA GLY A 154 2.82 23.58 -0.03
C GLY A 154 4.33 23.74 -0.15
N ALA A 155 4.98 24.39 0.82
CA ALA A 155 6.44 24.55 0.85
C ALA A 155 7.16 23.19 0.95
N ALA A 156 6.63 22.26 1.74
CA ALA A 156 7.13 20.89 1.84
C ALA A 156 7.02 20.13 0.52
N VAL A 157 5.89 20.21 -0.20
CA VAL A 157 5.75 19.62 -1.55
C VAL A 157 6.75 20.25 -2.54
N ILE A 158 6.93 21.56 -2.51
CA ILE A 158 7.94 22.23 -3.36
C ILE A 158 9.36 21.73 -3.01
N LYS A 159 9.66 21.51 -1.73
CA LYS A 159 10.94 20.96 -1.27
C LYS A 159 11.18 19.52 -1.74
N MET A 160 10.16 18.66 -1.67
CA MET A 160 10.25 17.29 -2.24
C MET A 160 10.64 17.35 -3.72
N TRP A 161 10.09 18.31 -4.47
CA TRP A 161 10.41 18.52 -5.88
C TRP A 161 11.83 19.07 -6.15
N THR A 162 12.31 20.06 -5.40
CA THR A 162 13.66 20.62 -5.61
C THR A 162 14.73 19.58 -5.33
N GLU A 163 14.56 18.79 -4.27
CA GLU A 163 15.48 17.71 -3.90
C GLU A 163 15.43 16.56 -4.93
N PHE A 164 14.24 16.16 -5.41
CA PHE A 164 14.07 15.16 -6.49
C PHE A 164 14.69 15.57 -7.84
N LYS A 165 14.88 16.88 -8.08
CA LYS A 165 15.50 17.39 -9.31
C LYS A 165 16.99 17.77 -9.13
N ASP A 166 17.56 17.66 -7.93
CA ASP A 166 18.88 18.22 -7.56
C ASP A 166 18.97 19.75 -7.79
N GLU A 167 17.83 20.43 -7.81
CA GLU A 167 17.68 21.87 -8.09
C GLU A 167 17.64 22.67 -6.77
N GLY A 168 18.73 22.57 -6.01
CA GLY A 168 19.01 23.46 -4.86
C GLY A 168 18.44 23.06 -3.51
N LEU A 169 19.22 23.35 -2.45
CA LEU A 169 18.84 23.13 -1.06
C LEU A 169 18.06 24.34 -0.54
N TYR A 170 16.74 24.19 -0.41
CA TYR A 170 15.84 25.21 0.13
C TYR A 170 15.24 24.78 1.48
N ASP A 171 14.96 25.73 2.37
CA ASP A 171 14.13 25.51 3.57
C ASP A 171 12.66 25.91 3.30
N GLN A 172 11.75 25.53 4.19
CA GLN A 172 10.32 25.77 3.97
C GLN A 172 9.92 27.23 4.23
N ASP A 173 10.68 27.99 5.03
CA ASP A 173 10.47 29.43 5.23
C ASP A 173 10.66 30.19 3.90
N ASP A 174 11.78 29.96 3.21
CA ASP A 174 12.08 30.59 1.90
C ASP A 174 11.06 30.15 0.83
N LEU A 175 10.72 28.85 0.75
CA LEU A 175 9.75 28.34 -0.22
C LEU A 175 8.33 28.84 0.03
N GLN A 176 7.89 28.95 1.29
CA GLN A 176 6.60 29.56 1.62
C GLN A 176 6.56 31.04 1.23
N ALA A 177 7.65 31.78 1.49
CA ALA A 177 7.76 33.18 1.09
C ALA A 177 7.69 33.36 -0.44
N MET A 178 8.37 32.51 -1.22
CA MET A 178 8.26 32.52 -2.68
C MET A 178 6.85 32.18 -3.17
N GLY A 179 6.24 31.13 -2.60
CA GLY A 179 4.87 30.72 -2.91
C GLY A 179 3.85 31.84 -2.70
N ILE A 180 3.85 32.46 -1.51
CA ILE A 180 2.92 33.55 -1.16
C ILE A 180 3.15 34.80 -2.05
N VAL A 181 4.39 35.12 -2.43
CA VAL A 181 4.68 36.22 -3.37
C VAL A 181 4.11 35.95 -4.77
N ASN A 182 3.98 34.67 -5.15
CA ASN A 182 3.45 34.24 -6.44
C ASN A 182 1.92 33.95 -6.43
N ASN A 183 1.24 34.07 -5.28
CA ASN A 183 -0.21 33.79 -5.17
C ASN A 183 -1.09 34.67 -6.08
N THR A 184 -2.28 34.17 -6.42
CA THR A 184 -3.33 35.00 -7.04
C THR A 184 -3.70 36.19 -6.15
N ALA A 185 -3.73 37.40 -6.73
CA ALA A 185 -3.99 38.62 -5.99
C ALA A 185 -5.37 38.63 -5.31
N GLY A 186 -5.40 38.56 -3.98
CA GLY A 186 -6.62 38.50 -3.16
C GLY A 186 -6.89 37.13 -2.52
N SER A 187 -6.06 36.11 -2.81
CA SER A 187 -6.08 34.80 -2.16
C SER A 187 -5.62 34.90 -0.69
N ASP A 188 -5.49 33.76 0.00
CA ASP A 188 -5.00 33.70 1.37
C ASP A 188 -3.56 34.26 1.49
N PRO A 189 -3.28 35.18 2.44
CA PRO A 189 -1.93 35.70 2.64
C PRO A 189 -1.02 34.76 3.44
N TYR A 190 -1.50 33.62 3.93
CA TYR A 190 -0.72 32.67 4.72
C TYR A 190 -0.45 31.34 4.00
N CYS A 191 -1.25 30.95 3.02
CA CYS A 191 -1.17 29.64 2.35
C CYS A 191 -0.79 29.81 0.87
N ILE A 192 -0.07 28.84 0.30
CA ILE A 192 0.29 28.87 -1.13
C ILE A 192 -0.94 28.46 -1.94
N ASP A 193 -1.40 29.34 -2.84
CA ASP A 193 -2.53 29.09 -3.73
C ASP A 193 -2.10 28.32 -5.00
N PRO A 194 -3.05 27.84 -5.83
CA PRO A 194 -2.72 27.05 -7.02
C PRO A 194 -1.81 27.78 -8.01
N HIS A 195 -1.93 29.11 -8.13
CA HIS A 195 -1.03 29.91 -8.96
C HIS A 195 0.35 30.03 -8.30
N GLY A 196 0.40 30.31 -7.00
CA GLY A 196 1.64 30.39 -6.22
C GLY A 196 2.47 29.10 -6.29
N MET A 197 1.81 27.94 -6.19
CA MET A 197 2.43 26.62 -6.35
C MET A 197 3.02 26.45 -7.75
N ALA A 198 2.21 26.63 -8.79
CA ALA A 198 2.64 26.44 -10.18
C ALA A 198 3.75 27.42 -10.58
N ALA A 199 3.61 28.71 -10.23
CA ALA A 199 4.58 29.74 -10.59
C ALA A 199 5.91 29.60 -9.83
N THR A 200 5.89 29.13 -8.58
CA THR A 200 7.12 28.87 -7.81
C THR A 200 7.85 27.65 -8.35
N LEU A 201 7.16 26.54 -8.64
CA LEU A 201 7.76 25.37 -9.28
C LEU A 201 8.38 25.71 -10.64
N ASN A 202 7.69 26.48 -11.50
CA ASN A 202 8.25 26.99 -12.77
C ASN A 202 9.41 27.99 -12.60
N GLY A 203 9.56 28.61 -11.42
CA GLY A 203 10.65 29.54 -11.12
C GLY A 203 11.91 28.86 -10.59
N LEU A 204 11.77 27.63 -10.07
CA LEU A 204 12.84 26.84 -9.45
C LEU A 204 13.30 25.66 -10.32
N LEU A 205 12.43 25.12 -11.17
CA LEU A 205 12.63 23.84 -11.87
C LEU A 205 12.58 24.00 -13.41
N PRO A 206 13.25 23.12 -14.17
CA PRO A 206 13.24 23.16 -15.64
C PRO A 206 11.94 22.63 -16.29
N ASN A 207 10.96 22.19 -15.49
CA ASN A 207 9.67 21.63 -15.92
C ASN A 207 8.61 22.74 -16.17
N HIS A 208 7.47 22.41 -16.78
CA HIS A 208 6.44 23.38 -17.18
C HIS A 208 5.07 23.17 -16.51
N PHE A 209 5.00 23.46 -15.21
CA PHE A 209 3.80 23.29 -14.40
C PHE A 209 2.65 24.24 -14.79
N THR A 210 1.42 23.74 -14.76
CA THR A 210 0.20 24.50 -15.05
C THR A 210 -0.95 24.10 -14.15
N VAL A 211 -1.77 25.09 -13.76
CA VAL A 211 -2.99 24.86 -12.99
C VAL A 211 -4.07 24.31 -13.92
N GLY A 212 -4.49 23.06 -13.73
CA GLY A 212 -5.74 22.53 -14.26
C GLY A 212 -6.89 22.86 -13.31
N VAL A 213 -8.02 23.28 -13.87
CA VAL A 213 -9.24 23.62 -13.14
C VAL A 213 -10.38 22.82 -13.75
N HIS A 214 -11.09 22.06 -12.91
CA HIS A 214 -12.15 21.18 -13.36
C HIS A 214 -13.39 21.38 -12.47
N GLU A 215 -14.58 21.33 -13.05
CA GLU A 215 -15.84 21.58 -12.32
C GLU A 215 -16.10 20.55 -11.22
N ASN A 216 -16.82 20.93 -10.15
CA ASN A 216 -17.28 20.00 -9.13
C ASN A 216 -18.43 19.11 -9.66
N THR A 217 -18.09 18.19 -10.55
CA THR A 217 -18.97 17.17 -11.14
C THR A 217 -18.20 15.86 -11.31
N THR A 218 -18.90 14.75 -11.52
CA THR A 218 -18.25 13.46 -11.86
C THR A 218 -17.40 13.54 -13.13
N GLU A 219 -17.81 14.37 -14.09
CA GLU A 219 -17.05 14.65 -15.32
C GLU A 219 -15.78 15.43 -14.98
N GLY A 220 -15.87 16.55 -14.24
CA GLY A 220 -14.70 17.33 -13.84
C GLY A 220 -13.70 16.53 -12.97
N LEU A 221 -14.20 15.68 -12.06
CA LEU A 221 -13.36 14.74 -11.31
C LEU A 221 -12.65 13.74 -12.23
N ASN A 222 -13.36 13.14 -13.19
CA ASN A 222 -12.75 12.23 -14.16
C ASN A 222 -11.68 12.91 -15.02
N HIS A 223 -11.88 14.16 -15.47
CA HIS A 223 -10.86 14.91 -16.20
C HIS A 223 -9.66 15.25 -15.30
N ALA A 224 -9.87 15.64 -14.04
CA ALA A 224 -8.79 15.88 -13.08
C ALA A 224 -7.97 14.61 -12.80
N MET A 225 -8.65 13.47 -12.59
CA MET A 225 -8.05 12.16 -12.39
C MET A 225 -7.29 11.66 -13.63
N HIS A 226 -7.82 11.90 -14.83
CA HIS A 226 -7.10 11.67 -16.06
C HIS A 226 -5.80 12.48 -16.10
N ARG A 227 -5.89 13.78 -15.83
CA ARG A 227 -4.76 14.71 -15.86
C ARG A 227 -3.66 14.29 -14.88
N ILE A 228 -4.01 13.87 -13.67
CA ILE A 228 -3.05 13.31 -12.68
C ILE A 228 -2.33 12.09 -13.25
N CYS A 229 -3.08 11.08 -13.73
CA CYS A 229 -2.48 9.85 -14.23
C CYS A 229 -1.69 10.05 -15.54
N TRP A 230 -2.14 10.97 -16.40
CA TRP A 230 -1.47 11.29 -17.67
C TRP A 230 -0.13 12.00 -17.45
N TRP A 231 -0.02 12.98 -16.54
CA TRP A 231 1.23 13.75 -16.39
C TRP A 231 2.32 13.10 -15.54
N GLN A 232 2.02 11.99 -14.88
CA GLN A 232 2.96 11.25 -14.01
C GLN A 232 4.22 10.73 -14.74
N TYR A 233 4.34 10.87 -16.08
CA TYR A 233 5.54 10.51 -16.83
C TYR A 233 6.66 11.57 -16.84
N LEU A 234 6.40 12.81 -16.38
CA LEU A 234 7.40 13.88 -16.31
C LEU A 234 7.92 14.13 -14.87
N GLY A 235 7.11 13.72 -13.90
CA GLY A 235 7.43 13.72 -12.48
C GLY A 235 6.19 13.37 -11.65
N PRO A 236 6.29 13.54 -10.33
CA PRO A 236 5.18 13.54 -9.39
C PRO A 236 4.03 14.51 -9.75
N GLY A 237 3.01 14.56 -8.90
CA GLY A 237 1.98 15.60 -8.95
C GLY A 237 1.94 16.45 -7.68
N SER A 238 1.61 17.74 -7.81
CA SER A 238 1.37 18.64 -6.68
C SER A 238 -0.12 18.99 -6.62
N LEU A 239 -0.84 18.50 -5.62
CA LEU A 239 -2.30 18.67 -5.50
C LEU A 239 -2.69 19.28 -4.14
N PRO A 240 -3.67 20.19 -4.08
CA PRO A 240 -4.29 20.57 -2.82
C PRO A 240 -5.11 19.39 -2.27
N ALA A 241 -5.32 19.35 -0.95
CA ALA A 241 -6.07 18.29 -0.29
C ALA A 241 -7.02 18.82 0.79
N ARG A 242 -7.96 17.96 1.21
CA ARG A 242 -8.92 18.18 2.32
C ARG A 242 -9.79 19.44 2.12
N GLY A 243 -10.14 19.73 0.88
CA GLY A 243 -10.98 20.87 0.49
C GLY A 243 -12.46 20.73 0.89
N ASN A 244 -13.12 21.87 1.07
CA ASN A 244 -14.55 22.10 1.27
C ASN A 244 -15.24 21.28 2.40
N PRO A 245 -15.64 21.89 3.54
CA PRO A 245 -15.55 23.32 3.89
C PRO A 245 -14.20 23.74 4.50
N ALA A 246 -13.24 22.83 4.59
CA ALA A 246 -11.88 23.09 5.09
C ALA A 246 -10.92 23.47 3.95
N GLY A 247 -9.71 23.94 4.30
CA GLY A 247 -8.59 24.04 3.38
C GLY A 247 -8.58 25.28 2.49
N ASN A 248 -8.13 26.42 3.03
CA ASN A 248 -7.68 27.58 2.24
C ASN A 248 -6.33 27.31 1.54
N TYR A 249 -6.16 26.15 0.88
CA TYR A 249 -4.87 25.59 0.45
C TYR A 249 -3.88 25.35 1.60
N GLU A 250 -4.40 25.15 2.81
CA GLU A 250 -3.65 24.83 4.03
C GLU A 250 -2.96 23.45 3.92
N PHE A 251 -3.51 22.56 3.08
CA PHE A 251 -3.03 21.21 2.84
C PHE A 251 -2.75 20.97 1.35
N TRP A 252 -1.56 20.46 1.08
CA TRP A 252 -1.04 20.03 -0.22
C TRP A 252 -0.38 18.66 -0.05
N MET A 253 -0.46 17.79 -1.07
CA MET A 253 0.20 16.48 -1.07
C MET A 253 1.00 16.25 -2.36
N GLY A 254 2.05 15.43 -2.24
CA GLY A 254 2.87 14.98 -3.35
C GLY A 254 2.40 13.62 -3.87
N ILE A 255 1.91 13.55 -5.11
CA ILE A 255 1.54 12.29 -5.77
C ILE A 255 2.80 11.65 -6.33
N ARG A 256 3.42 10.76 -5.55
CA ARG A 256 4.63 10.03 -5.89
C ARG A 256 4.40 8.99 -6.99
N GLY A 257 3.18 8.49 -7.16
CA GLY A 257 2.92 7.44 -8.14
C GLY A 257 1.45 7.15 -8.43
N ILE A 258 1.22 6.38 -9.49
CA ILE A 258 -0.10 5.96 -10.00
C ILE A 258 -0.13 4.45 -10.24
N HIS A 259 -1.27 3.83 -9.98
CA HIS A 259 -1.55 2.43 -10.30
C HIS A 259 -2.81 2.36 -11.18
N THR A 260 -2.64 1.89 -12.42
CA THR A 260 -3.70 1.77 -13.45
C THR A 260 -3.68 0.38 -14.12
N ASP A 261 -4.65 0.06 -14.98
CA ASP A 261 -4.67 -1.20 -15.76
C ASP A 261 -3.87 -1.15 -17.09
N LYS A 262 -3.51 0.05 -17.58
CA LYS A 262 -2.58 0.27 -18.71
C LYS A 262 -1.89 1.63 -18.61
N ASN A 263 -0.90 1.91 -19.46
CA ASN A 263 -0.24 3.21 -19.50
C ASN A 263 -1.25 4.29 -19.91
N PRO A 264 -1.55 5.31 -19.06
CA PRO A 264 -2.48 6.39 -19.36
C PRO A 264 -2.31 7.05 -20.74
N HIS A 265 -1.10 7.02 -21.29
CA HIS A 265 -0.79 7.63 -22.57
C HIS A 265 -1.14 6.85 -23.83
N ASP A 266 -1.42 5.56 -23.76
CA ASP A 266 -1.62 4.73 -24.96
C ASP A 266 -2.79 5.24 -25.82
N GLY A 267 -3.76 5.92 -25.18
CA GLY A 267 -4.89 6.59 -25.81
C GLY A 267 -4.58 7.68 -26.83
N THR A 268 -3.33 8.13 -26.92
CA THR A 268 -2.90 9.16 -27.89
C THR A 268 -3.27 8.82 -29.35
N TYR A 269 -3.49 7.53 -29.67
CA TYR A 269 -3.63 7.03 -31.04
C TYR A 269 -4.93 6.27 -31.36
N SER A 270 -5.81 6.00 -30.39
CA SER A 270 -7.04 5.22 -30.63
C SER A 270 -8.19 5.55 -29.67
N ALA A 271 -9.15 6.36 -30.12
CA ALA A 271 -10.38 6.64 -29.39
C ALA A 271 -11.53 5.66 -29.76
N PRO A 272 -12.49 5.36 -28.86
CA PRO A 272 -12.51 5.77 -27.45
C PRO A 272 -11.41 5.05 -26.67
N TYR A 273 -10.77 5.79 -25.78
CA TYR A 273 -9.73 5.26 -24.90
C TYR A 273 -10.14 5.49 -23.46
N GLY A 274 -9.88 4.51 -22.60
CA GLY A 274 -10.20 4.58 -21.19
C GLY A 274 -9.40 3.57 -20.37
N TYR A 275 -9.18 3.91 -19.11
CA TYR A 275 -8.41 3.09 -18.18
C TYR A 275 -9.01 3.12 -16.77
N ASN A 276 -8.72 2.04 -16.06
CA ASN A 276 -9.08 1.85 -14.68
C ASN A 276 -7.95 2.42 -13.80
N VAL A 277 -8.30 3.18 -12.76
CA VAL A 277 -7.37 3.69 -11.76
C VAL A 277 -7.61 2.93 -10.45
N SER A 278 -6.59 2.22 -9.98
CA SER A 278 -6.63 1.44 -8.74
C SER A 278 -6.27 2.29 -7.53
N GLY A 279 -5.34 3.24 -7.68
CA GLY A 279 -4.88 4.09 -6.59
C GLY A 279 -3.60 4.87 -6.88
N PHE A 280 -3.09 5.51 -5.83
CA PHE A 280 -1.95 6.43 -5.88
C PHE A 280 -0.98 6.17 -4.75
N TRP A 281 0.31 6.37 -5.02
CA TRP A 281 1.33 6.56 -4.00
C TRP A 281 1.40 8.05 -3.64
N VAL A 282 1.27 8.36 -2.36
CA VAL A 282 1.09 9.73 -1.86
C VAL A 282 1.98 9.99 -0.64
N ASN A 283 2.73 11.09 -0.71
CA ASN A 283 3.48 11.68 0.39
C ASN A 283 2.60 12.81 0.99
N ASP A 284 2.10 12.67 2.23
CA ASP A 284 1.32 13.73 2.93
C ASP A 284 2.22 14.50 3.91
N PRO A 285 2.62 15.75 3.60
CA PRO A 285 3.43 16.57 4.50
C PRO A 285 2.71 16.92 5.81
N ASN A 286 1.38 16.79 5.87
CA ASN A 286 0.61 17.20 7.04
C ASN A 286 0.96 16.36 8.26
N THR A 287 1.41 17.04 9.31
CA THR A 287 1.73 16.47 10.63
C THR A 287 1.02 17.20 11.78
N PHE A 288 0.16 18.18 11.46
CA PHE A 288 -0.51 19.06 12.43
C PHE A 288 -2.04 18.86 12.50
N GLY A 289 -2.65 18.25 11.47
CA GLY A 289 -4.08 17.96 11.43
C GLY A 289 -4.52 16.67 12.14
N ALA A 290 -5.82 16.44 12.22
CA ALA A 290 -6.36 15.12 12.54
C ALA A 290 -6.31 14.21 11.29
N GLY A 291 -5.97 12.93 11.47
CA GLY A 291 -5.79 12.00 10.35
C GLY A 291 -4.59 12.35 9.46
N CYS A 292 -3.46 12.73 10.06
CA CYS A 292 -2.18 12.81 9.36
C CYS A 292 -1.67 11.41 9.03
N ILE A 293 -1.09 11.22 7.84
CA ILE A 293 -1.00 9.90 7.20
C ILE A 293 0.45 9.41 7.04
N GLY A 294 1.42 10.30 7.20
CA GLY A 294 2.84 9.97 7.29
C GLY A 294 3.60 9.98 5.96
N GLU A 295 4.80 9.39 6.05
CA GLU A 295 5.92 9.55 5.11
C GLU A 295 5.67 8.88 3.74
N ASN A 296 5.37 7.59 3.75
CA ASN A 296 4.94 6.84 2.58
C ASN A 296 3.50 6.38 2.79
N SER A 297 2.62 6.61 1.81
CA SER A 297 1.30 5.98 1.79
C SER A 297 0.87 5.54 0.39
N TYR A 298 0.01 4.53 0.34
CA TYR A 298 -0.77 4.17 -0.83
C TYR A 298 -2.26 4.28 -0.50
N LYS A 299 -3.04 4.80 -1.44
CA LYS A 299 -4.48 5.06 -1.28
C LYS A 299 -5.23 4.50 -2.47
N THR A 300 -6.33 3.80 -2.24
CA THR A 300 -7.18 3.37 -3.35
C THR A 300 -7.83 4.58 -4.02
N ALA A 301 -8.16 4.46 -5.30
CA ALA A 301 -8.62 5.60 -6.09
C ALA A 301 -9.93 6.19 -5.54
N VAL A 302 -10.78 5.36 -4.93
CA VAL A 302 -12.01 5.78 -4.25
C VAL A 302 -11.69 6.58 -2.98
N GLU A 303 -10.94 5.99 -2.04
CA GLU A 303 -10.54 6.65 -0.79
C GLU A 303 -9.83 8.00 -1.04
N TRP A 304 -8.96 8.04 -2.05
CA TRP A 304 -8.30 9.27 -2.46
C TRP A 304 -9.31 10.37 -2.84
N THR A 305 -10.34 10.05 -3.63
CA THR A 305 -11.34 11.04 -4.07
C THR A 305 -12.43 11.35 -3.05
N GLU A 306 -12.72 10.46 -2.10
CA GLU A 306 -13.80 10.63 -1.11
C GLU A 306 -13.34 11.30 0.20
N THR A 307 -12.06 11.18 0.56
CA THR A 307 -11.51 11.72 1.82
C THR A 307 -10.53 12.87 1.61
N TYR A 308 -9.76 12.87 0.51
CA TYR A 308 -8.57 13.72 0.39
C TYR A 308 -8.58 14.69 -0.79
N TYR A 309 -8.83 14.22 -2.01
CA TYR A 309 -8.87 15.04 -3.23
C TYR A 309 -10.25 15.64 -3.48
N LEU A 310 -10.68 16.46 -2.52
CA LEU A 310 -11.96 17.15 -2.52
C LEU A 310 -11.87 18.52 -3.22
N PRO A 311 -12.99 19.07 -3.72
CA PRO A 311 -13.03 20.39 -4.34
C PRO A 311 -12.48 21.48 -3.42
N THR A 312 -11.66 22.40 -3.93
CA THR A 312 -11.11 23.51 -3.15
C THR A 312 -12.18 24.52 -2.76
N TYR A 313 -12.06 25.08 -1.57
CA TYR A 313 -12.96 26.12 -1.06
C TYR A 313 -12.19 27.42 -0.82
N ASP A 314 -12.50 28.45 -1.60
CA ASP A 314 -11.89 29.77 -1.49
C ASP A 314 -12.79 30.85 -2.09
N PRO A 315 -13.81 31.32 -1.35
CA PRO A 315 -14.78 32.30 -1.85
C PRO A 315 -14.17 33.69 -2.14
N ARG A 316 -12.85 33.88 -1.98
CA ARG A 316 -12.12 35.06 -2.46
C ARG A 316 -11.74 34.96 -3.93
N ILE A 317 -11.49 33.75 -4.44
CA ILE A 317 -11.03 33.49 -5.81
C ILE A 317 -12.00 32.53 -6.53
N PRO A 318 -13.04 33.06 -7.21
CA PRO A 318 -14.04 32.25 -7.93
C PRO A 318 -13.52 31.40 -9.11
N GLY A 319 -12.22 31.45 -9.42
CA GLY A 319 -11.57 30.54 -10.36
C GLY A 319 -11.13 29.22 -9.72
N TRP A 320 -11.00 29.18 -8.39
CA TRP A 320 -10.61 28.01 -7.60
C TRP A 320 -11.75 27.48 -6.71
N ASP A 321 -12.73 28.34 -6.36
CA ASP A 321 -13.85 27.99 -5.48
C ASP A 321 -14.79 26.94 -6.12
N ASP A 322 -15.04 25.86 -5.39
CA ASP A 322 -15.85 24.70 -5.81
C ASP A 322 -15.32 24.03 -7.10
N LYS A 323 -14.01 23.75 -7.15
CA LYS A 323 -13.30 23.13 -8.28
C LYS A 323 -12.35 22.01 -7.83
N TYR A 324 -12.15 21.00 -8.67
CA TYR A 324 -10.97 20.13 -8.57
C TYR A 324 -9.78 20.84 -9.23
N ILE A 325 -8.63 20.83 -8.56
CA ILE A 325 -7.43 21.58 -8.95
C ILE A 325 -6.25 20.64 -9.10
N THR A 326 -5.46 20.81 -10.16
CA THR A 326 -4.21 20.07 -10.40
C THR A 326 -3.06 21.02 -10.71
N VAL A 327 -1.85 20.75 -10.22
CA VAL A 327 -0.64 21.48 -10.66
C VAL A 327 0.33 20.49 -11.32
N LEU A 328 0.25 20.44 -12.65
CA LEU A 328 0.84 19.42 -13.53
C LEU A 328 1.21 20.03 -14.90
N GLU A 329 2.01 19.34 -15.69
CA GLU A 329 2.41 19.87 -17.02
C GLU A 329 1.23 19.81 -18.06
N PRO A 330 1.35 20.43 -19.25
CA PRO A 330 0.31 20.37 -20.31
C PRO A 330 0.87 19.98 -21.71
N PRO A 331 0.02 19.70 -22.74
CA PRO A 331 -1.44 19.52 -22.75
C PRO A 331 -1.90 18.08 -23.11
N GLU A 332 -3.06 17.66 -22.61
CA GLU A 332 -3.52 16.26 -22.61
C GLU A 332 -4.50 15.88 -23.73
N VAL A 333 -4.99 14.62 -23.70
CA VAL A 333 -5.98 14.06 -24.64
C VAL A 333 -7.07 13.35 -23.82
N GLU A 334 -8.34 13.61 -24.13
CA GLU A 334 -9.48 13.07 -23.38
C GLU A 334 -9.52 11.53 -23.30
N ALA A 335 -9.93 10.99 -22.15
CA ALA A 335 -10.13 9.56 -21.94
C ALA A 335 -11.22 9.24 -20.89
N ASP A 336 -11.88 8.09 -21.07
CA ASP A 336 -12.86 7.56 -20.12
C ASP A 336 -12.15 6.99 -18.87
N ILE A 337 -12.25 7.69 -17.73
CA ILE A 337 -11.71 7.22 -16.45
C ILE A 337 -12.74 6.39 -15.68
N ARG A 338 -12.27 5.28 -15.11
CA ARG A 338 -13.01 4.49 -14.13
C ARG A 338 -12.18 4.29 -12.87
N LEU A 339 -12.77 4.57 -11.70
CA LEU A 339 -12.17 4.20 -10.42
C LEU A 339 -12.45 2.71 -10.14
N VAL A 340 -11.46 2.00 -9.62
CA VAL A 340 -11.62 0.61 -9.14
C VAL A 340 -11.95 0.66 -7.64
N PRO A 341 -13.13 0.16 -7.21
CA PRO A 341 -13.36 -0.08 -5.79
C PRO A 341 -12.51 -1.28 -5.33
N ALA A 342 -11.99 -1.20 -4.11
CA ALA A 342 -11.29 -2.31 -3.48
C ALA A 342 -12.22 -3.52 -3.26
N LYS A 343 -11.64 -4.71 -3.05
CA LYS A 343 -12.46 -5.92 -2.82
C LYS A 343 -13.05 -5.92 -1.40
N PRO A 344 -14.34 -6.24 -1.20
CA PRO A 344 -14.87 -6.59 0.12
C PRO A 344 -14.22 -7.89 0.63
N ARG A 345 -14.04 -8.01 1.95
CA ARG A 345 -13.34 -9.12 2.62
C ARG A 345 -14.08 -9.69 3.84
N LEU A 346 -14.90 -8.90 4.55
CA LEU A 346 -15.70 -9.39 5.68
C LEU A 346 -16.90 -10.21 5.17
N ALA A 347 -16.81 -11.53 5.26
CA ALA A 347 -17.84 -12.46 4.77
C ALA A 347 -19.19 -12.36 5.51
N ALA A 348 -19.19 -11.80 6.73
CA ALA A 348 -20.39 -11.52 7.53
C ALA A 348 -21.00 -10.11 7.28
N GLY A 349 -20.28 -9.23 6.57
CA GLY A 349 -20.57 -7.80 6.54
C GLY A 349 -20.12 -7.09 7.82
N ALA A 350 -20.77 -5.97 8.14
CA ALA A 350 -20.37 -5.06 9.21
C ALA A 350 -20.29 -5.74 10.60
N ILE A 351 -19.08 -5.81 11.14
CA ILE A 351 -18.81 -6.25 12.51
C ILE A 351 -19.47 -5.28 13.50
N THR A 352 -20.13 -5.82 14.54
CA THR A 352 -20.87 -5.04 15.53
C THR A 352 -20.11 -5.00 16.85
N PRO A 353 -19.51 -3.85 17.26
CA PRO A 353 -18.73 -3.77 18.49
C PRO A 353 -19.55 -4.10 19.74
N ILE A 354 -18.89 -4.76 20.71
CA ILE A 354 -19.41 -4.98 22.05
C ILE A 354 -18.86 -3.92 23.02
N MET A 355 -19.71 -3.48 23.95
CA MET A 355 -19.27 -2.58 25.03
C MET A 355 -18.55 -3.37 26.10
N MET A 356 -17.29 -3.03 26.39
CA MET A 356 -16.48 -3.68 27.42
C MET A 356 -15.83 -2.65 28.36
N GLU A 357 -15.90 -2.92 29.68
CA GLU A 357 -15.19 -2.16 30.71
C GLU A 357 -13.67 -2.41 30.61
N LYS A 358 -12.95 -1.62 29.79
CA LYS A 358 -11.48 -1.68 29.68
C LYS A 358 -10.88 -0.72 30.71
N THR A 359 -9.88 -1.17 31.48
CA THR A 359 -9.16 -0.29 32.43
C THR A 359 -8.12 0.51 31.65
N LEU A 360 -8.34 1.81 31.54
CA LEU A 360 -7.48 2.76 30.84
C LEU A 360 -6.59 3.51 31.84
N ILE A 361 -5.37 3.88 31.43
CA ILE A 361 -4.53 4.81 32.20
C ILE A 361 -4.76 6.21 31.65
N VAL A 362 -5.38 7.07 32.44
CA VAL A 362 -5.71 8.45 32.06
C VAL A 362 -4.95 9.40 32.99
N ASN A 363 -4.03 10.18 32.43
CA ASN A 363 -3.09 11.04 33.18
C ASN A 363 -2.34 10.28 34.30
N GLY A 364 -1.85 9.07 34.00
CA GLY A 364 -1.14 8.22 34.98
C GLY A 364 -2.02 7.63 36.10
N SER A 365 -3.35 7.68 35.98
CA SER A 365 -4.29 7.06 36.93
C SER A 365 -5.16 6.01 36.23
N GLU A 366 -5.31 4.84 36.83
CA GLU A 366 -6.23 3.80 36.35
C GLU A 366 -7.69 4.26 36.48
N GLN A 367 -8.44 4.18 35.38
CA GLN A 367 -9.88 4.47 35.30
C GLN A 367 -10.57 3.35 34.52
N ILE A 368 -11.78 2.98 34.90
CA ILE A 368 -12.61 2.05 34.13
C ILE A 368 -13.43 2.87 33.14
N ALA A 369 -13.40 2.49 31.87
CA ALA A 369 -14.22 3.10 30.83
C ALA A 369 -14.95 2.02 30.03
N ASP A 370 -16.20 2.29 29.66
CA ASP A 370 -16.88 1.54 28.61
C ASP A 370 -16.25 1.90 27.27
N VAL A 371 -15.65 0.91 26.60
CA VAL A 371 -15.02 1.05 25.29
C VAL A 371 -15.73 0.12 24.29
N GLU A 372 -15.93 0.58 23.07
CA GLU A 372 -16.35 -0.27 21.96
C GLU A 372 -15.16 -1.14 21.53
N VAL A 373 -15.30 -2.45 21.73
CA VAL A 373 -14.27 -3.47 21.47
C VAL A 373 -14.92 -4.53 20.60
N ILE A 374 -14.22 -5.05 19.60
CA ILE A 374 -14.65 -6.24 18.84
C ILE A 374 -14.11 -7.49 19.54
N ASP A 375 -14.83 -8.61 19.51
CA ASP A 375 -14.38 -9.82 20.20
C ASP A 375 -13.18 -10.50 19.50
N ASP A 376 -12.57 -11.49 20.16
CA ASP A 376 -11.31 -12.09 19.67
C ASP A 376 -11.45 -12.76 18.29
N ASP A 377 -12.66 -13.22 17.91
CA ASP A 377 -12.92 -13.84 16.60
C ASP A 377 -13.20 -12.74 15.54
N ASP A 378 -14.04 -11.74 15.86
CA ASP A 378 -14.25 -10.56 14.98
C ASP A 378 -12.95 -9.77 14.74
N ALA A 379 -12.09 -9.66 15.75
CA ALA A 379 -10.77 -9.02 15.65
C ALA A 379 -9.84 -9.75 14.69
N LEU A 380 -9.89 -11.08 14.68
CA LEU A 380 -9.13 -11.91 13.76
C LEU A 380 -9.60 -11.71 12.31
N ASP A 381 -10.90 -11.59 12.07
CA ASP A 381 -11.44 -11.30 10.73
C ASP A 381 -11.05 -9.90 10.22
N VAL A 382 -11.01 -8.87 11.08
CA VAL A 382 -10.47 -7.54 10.71
C VAL A 382 -8.98 -7.60 10.37
N VAL A 383 -8.19 -8.32 11.17
CA VAL A 383 -6.73 -8.49 10.92
C VAL A 383 -6.48 -9.28 9.63
N ASN A 384 -7.23 -10.35 9.38
CA ASN A 384 -7.15 -11.12 8.14
C ASN A 384 -7.53 -10.24 6.93
N ALA A 385 -8.62 -9.48 7.02
CA ALA A 385 -9.03 -8.55 5.96
C ALA A 385 -7.95 -7.51 5.65
N ALA A 386 -7.26 -6.97 6.67
CA ALA A 386 -6.14 -6.04 6.49
C ALA A 386 -4.88 -6.71 5.87
N ILE A 387 -4.55 -7.94 6.28
CA ILE A 387 -3.46 -8.72 5.69
C ILE A 387 -3.75 -9.03 4.21
N ASP A 388 -4.94 -9.52 3.88
CA ASP A 388 -5.34 -9.83 2.51
C ASP A 388 -5.46 -8.57 1.64
N ALA A 389 -5.94 -7.46 2.20
CA ALA A 389 -5.99 -6.16 1.54
C ALA A 389 -4.62 -5.75 0.99
N VAL A 390 -3.62 -5.63 1.87
CA VAL A 390 -2.29 -5.19 1.43
C VAL A 390 -1.56 -6.27 0.64
N SER A 391 -1.77 -7.55 0.95
CA SER A 391 -1.11 -8.66 0.24
C SER A 391 -1.57 -8.82 -1.22
N GLU A 392 -2.82 -8.45 -1.53
CA GLU A 392 -3.37 -8.49 -2.89
C GLU A 392 -3.31 -7.15 -3.63
N GLU A 393 -3.58 -6.04 -2.94
CA GLU A 393 -3.81 -4.73 -3.58
C GLU A 393 -2.63 -3.76 -3.48
N LEU A 394 -1.57 -4.11 -2.71
CA LEU A 394 -0.35 -3.28 -2.57
C LEU A 394 0.98 -4.02 -2.73
N ALA A 395 1.25 -5.07 -1.94
CA ALA A 395 2.57 -5.69 -1.80
C ALA A 395 3.16 -6.32 -3.08
N ALA A 396 2.30 -6.75 -4.02
CA ALA A 396 2.76 -7.21 -5.33
C ALA A 396 3.20 -6.07 -6.27
N TYR A 397 2.75 -4.84 -6.00
CA TYR A 397 3.05 -3.64 -6.78
C TYR A 397 4.22 -2.86 -6.17
N ASP A 398 4.22 -2.68 -4.85
CA ASP A 398 5.29 -2.01 -4.09
C ASP A 398 6.13 -3.01 -3.29
N LEU A 399 7.40 -3.18 -3.69
CA LEU A 399 8.33 -4.12 -3.06
C LEU A 399 8.92 -3.58 -1.76
N GLN A 400 9.08 -2.25 -1.61
CA GLN A 400 9.56 -1.66 -0.35
C GLN A 400 8.50 -1.86 0.73
N PHE A 401 7.24 -1.60 0.42
CA PHE A 401 6.13 -1.94 1.31
C PHE A 401 6.13 -3.43 1.67
N ALA A 402 6.28 -4.33 0.69
CA ALA A 402 6.25 -5.77 0.91
C ALA A 402 7.37 -6.26 1.84
N ASP A 403 8.60 -5.77 1.64
CA ASP A 403 9.76 -6.13 2.47
C ASP A 403 9.59 -5.61 3.91
N ILE A 404 9.11 -4.37 4.10
CA ILE A 404 8.83 -3.79 5.42
C ILE A 404 7.70 -4.56 6.12
N PHE A 405 6.59 -4.81 5.42
CA PHE A 405 5.43 -5.51 5.96
C PHE A 405 5.77 -6.94 6.41
N ALA A 406 6.65 -7.64 5.67
CA ALA A 406 7.12 -8.97 6.02
C ALA A 406 7.95 -9.04 7.32
N GLU A 407 8.47 -7.91 7.84
CA GLU A 407 9.13 -7.85 9.16
C GLU A 407 8.17 -7.60 10.33
N THR A 408 6.86 -7.42 10.09
CA THR A 408 5.87 -7.01 11.11
C THR A 408 4.98 -8.14 11.65
N VAL A 409 4.27 -7.84 12.74
CA VAL A 409 3.10 -8.58 13.23
C VAL A 409 1.95 -7.62 13.54
N ALA A 410 0.70 -8.03 13.31
CA ALA A 410 -0.47 -7.21 13.61
C ALA A 410 -0.63 -6.96 15.13
N GLY A 411 -1.07 -5.75 15.49
CA GLY A 411 -1.50 -5.37 16.84
C GLY A 411 -3.02 -5.42 17.02
N GLU A 412 -3.53 -4.86 18.13
CA GLU A 412 -4.98 -4.74 18.35
C GLU A 412 -5.60 -3.80 17.28
N PRO A 413 -6.60 -4.24 16.49
CA PRO A 413 -7.32 -3.38 15.56
C PRO A 413 -8.22 -2.39 16.33
N MET A 414 -8.43 -1.19 15.77
CA MET A 414 -9.18 -0.11 16.41
C MET A 414 -10.26 0.44 15.48
N LEU A 415 -11.53 0.41 15.90
CA LEU A 415 -12.61 1.08 15.19
C LEU A 415 -12.50 2.60 15.33
N VAL A 416 -12.64 3.31 14.23
CA VAL A 416 -12.72 4.77 14.18
C VAL A 416 -13.98 5.17 13.40
N SER A 417 -14.99 5.66 14.12
CA SER A 417 -16.18 6.20 13.45
C SER A 417 -15.85 7.49 12.72
N GLY A 418 -16.09 7.54 11.42
CA GLY A 418 -15.69 8.64 10.55
C GLY A 418 -16.75 9.74 10.42
N GLY A 419 -16.58 10.57 9.38
CA GLY A 419 -17.60 11.51 8.93
C GLY A 419 -18.45 10.99 7.77
N ASN A 420 -17.86 10.11 6.93
CA ASN A 420 -18.46 9.58 5.71
C ASN A 420 -18.75 8.07 5.82
N SER A 421 -17.77 7.27 6.25
CA SER A 421 -17.95 5.89 6.73
C SER A 421 -17.08 5.61 7.95
N ASP A 422 -17.36 4.51 8.65
CA ASP A 422 -16.56 4.00 9.78
C ASP A 422 -15.49 3.03 9.24
N TYR A 423 -14.33 2.96 9.89
CA TYR A 423 -13.20 2.13 9.43
C TYR A 423 -12.38 1.58 10.59
N TYR A 424 -11.68 0.46 10.33
CA TYR A 424 -10.71 -0.11 11.26
C TYR A 424 -9.29 0.34 10.91
N ILE A 425 -8.56 0.83 11.92
CA ILE A 425 -7.11 1.02 11.87
C ILE A 425 -6.45 -0.27 12.40
N VAL A 426 -5.62 -0.91 11.58
CA VAL A 426 -4.84 -2.09 11.96
C VAL A 426 -3.35 -1.73 11.98
N PRO A 427 -2.72 -1.59 13.16
CA PRO A 427 -1.30 -1.33 13.28
C PRO A 427 -0.49 -2.61 13.10
N PHE A 428 0.68 -2.50 12.49
CA PHE A 428 1.62 -3.60 12.27
C PHE A 428 3.00 -3.22 12.84
N GLU A 429 3.48 -4.03 13.79
CA GLU A 429 4.59 -3.70 14.69
C GLU A 429 5.82 -4.59 14.51
N VAL A 430 7.01 -4.08 14.83
CA VAL A 430 8.23 -4.89 14.96
C VAL A 430 8.08 -5.95 16.06
N PRO A 431 8.29 -7.25 15.77
CA PRO A 431 8.16 -8.33 16.75
C PRO A 431 9.07 -8.18 17.98
N VAL A 432 8.49 -8.26 19.18
CA VAL A 432 9.26 -8.25 20.42
C VAL A 432 10.04 -9.56 20.58
N LYS A 433 11.35 -9.53 20.36
CA LYS A 433 12.25 -10.66 20.66
C LYS A 433 12.13 -11.05 22.14
N ALA A 434 11.56 -12.22 22.40
CA ALA A 434 11.24 -12.71 23.72
C ALA A 434 12.49 -12.78 24.63
N ILE A 435 12.60 -11.85 25.57
CA ILE A 435 13.65 -11.86 26.60
C ILE A 435 13.38 -13.07 27.50
N ALA A 436 14.34 -14.01 27.55
CA ALA A 436 14.23 -15.21 28.37
C ALA A 436 13.90 -14.84 29.84
N PRO A 437 12.98 -15.57 30.50
CA PRO A 437 12.36 -15.12 31.76
C PRO A 437 13.38 -15.01 32.89
N ALA A 438 13.83 -13.78 33.15
CA ALA A 438 14.70 -13.48 34.28
C ALA A 438 13.97 -13.83 35.60
N PRO A 439 14.63 -14.50 36.57
CA PRO A 439 13.98 -14.95 37.79
C PRO A 439 13.47 -13.76 38.60
N LYS A 440 12.14 -13.69 38.77
CA LYS A 440 11.43 -12.57 39.39
C LYS A 440 12.01 -12.20 40.76
N LYS A 441 12.65 -11.02 40.85
CA LYS A 441 12.66 -10.20 42.06
C LYS A 441 11.56 -9.15 41.93
N ALA A 442 10.79 -8.94 42.99
CA ALA A 442 9.78 -7.89 43.03
C ALA A 442 10.46 -6.52 43.05
N VAL A 443 10.33 -5.77 41.95
CA VAL A 443 10.67 -4.36 41.79
C VAL A 443 9.55 -3.75 40.93
N GLU A 444 9.18 -2.51 41.22
CA GLU A 444 8.06 -1.80 40.60
C GLU A 444 8.28 -1.60 39.08
N ILE A 445 7.26 -1.90 38.27
CA ILE A 445 7.27 -1.63 36.84
C ILE A 445 6.59 -0.27 36.61
N ARG A 446 7.30 0.65 35.97
CA ARG A 446 6.72 1.84 35.33
C ARG A 446 6.42 1.49 33.86
N LYS A 447 5.24 1.86 33.36
CA LYS A 447 4.88 1.82 31.94
C LYS A 447 4.52 3.24 31.48
N PHE A 448 4.65 3.53 30.18
CA PHE A 448 4.44 4.87 29.59
C PHE A 448 3.07 4.99 28.89
N ASP A 449 2.64 6.23 28.64
CA ASP A 449 1.32 6.65 28.14
C ASP A 449 1.10 6.47 26.62
N GLY A 450 -0.14 6.66 26.16
CA GLY A 450 -0.43 6.95 24.75
C GLY A 450 -1.82 7.57 24.45
N ALA A 451 -1.96 8.37 23.36
CA ALA A 451 -3.16 9.14 22.94
C ALA A 451 -3.68 9.19 21.40
N THR A 452 -4.56 8.30 20.83
CA THR A 452 -5.79 8.45 19.92
C THR A 452 -6.87 7.30 19.91
N VAL A 453 -8.10 7.57 20.43
CA VAL A 453 -9.23 6.71 20.97
C VAL A 453 -10.51 7.59 21.16
N LYS A 454 -11.76 7.18 20.87
CA LYS A 454 -13.02 7.89 21.22
C LYS A 454 -13.64 7.36 22.54
N LEU A 455 -14.38 8.21 23.27
CA LEU A 455 -15.04 7.88 24.55
C LEU A 455 -16.48 8.42 24.59
N LEU A 456 -17.47 7.58 24.92
CA LEU A 456 -18.90 7.91 24.74
C LEU A 456 -19.68 8.30 26.00
N LYS A 457 -19.20 8.00 27.23
CA LYS A 457 -19.84 8.50 28.46
C LYS A 457 -18.97 8.43 29.72
N ILE A 458 -19.30 9.29 30.69
CA ILE A 458 -18.89 9.22 32.09
C ILE A 458 -20.14 9.40 32.96
N VAL A 459 -20.21 8.70 34.10
CA VAL A 459 -21.18 8.98 35.17
C VAL A 459 -20.57 10.05 36.09
N ASP A 460 -21.24 11.20 36.19
CA ASP A 460 -20.82 12.44 36.87
C ASP A 460 -19.56 13.15 36.33
N GLY A 461 -19.78 14.21 35.53
CA GLY A 461 -18.84 15.33 35.37
C GLY A 461 -18.32 15.58 33.95
N ASN A 462 -18.40 16.82 33.49
CA ASN A 462 -17.79 17.25 32.22
C ASN A 462 -16.26 17.26 32.33
N VAL A 463 -15.58 16.57 31.41
CA VAL A 463 -14.13 16.68 31.16
C VAL A 463 -13.90 16.81 29.65
N GLU A 464 -12.86 17.56 29.28
CA GLU A 464 -12.44 17.80 27.90
C GLU A 464 -11.81 16.54 27.29
N ILE A 465 -12.27 16.15 26.08
CA ILE A 465 -11.86 14.88 25.44
C ILE A 465 -10.37 14.93 25.08
N LYS A 466 -9.62 13.90 25.50
CA LYS A 466 -8.26 13.64 25.01
C LYS A 466 -8.08 12.20 24.46
N PRO A 467 -7.29 12.02 23.39
CA PRO A 467 -6.89 10.76 22.72
C PRO A 467 -6.36 9.52 23.58
N ILE A 468 -6.31 8.25 23.05
CA ILE A 468 -5.68 6.95 23.58
C ILE A 468 -4.78 6.11 22.54
N TYR A 469 -3.43 6.04 22.52
CA TYR A 469 -2.56 5.77 21.29
C TYR A 469 -2.24 4.30 20.92
N ILE A 470 -1.86 4.15 19.63
CA ILE A 470 -0.74 3.38 19.02
C ILE A 470 0.64 3.46 19.74
N ASP A 471 1.39 2.34 19.84
CA ASP A 471 2.83 2.36 20.21
C ASP A 471 3.71 2.78 19.01
N GLU A 472 3.70 4.08 18.70
CA GLU A 472 4.44 4.72 17.58
C GLU A 472 5.90 4.21 17.47
N LYS A 473 6.53 3.86 18.59
CA LYS A 473 7.92 3.39 18.72
C LYS A 473 8.17 1.98 18.19
N ARG A 474 7.12 1.28 17.74
CA ARG A 474 7.22 -0.07 17.17
C ARG A 474 6.37 -0.29 15.94
N THR A 475 5.36 0.53 15.65
CA THR A 475 4.59 0.46 14.40
C THR A 475 5.48 0.84 13.20
N LEU A 476 5.52 -0.02 12.19
CA LEU A 476 6.16 0.25 10.89
C LEU A 476 5.13 0.47 9.77
N VAL A 477 3.99 -0.22 9.86
CA VAL A 477 2.91 -0.15 8.88
C VAL A 477 1.58 0.09 9.61
N VAL A 478 0.71 0.89 8.99
CA VAL A 478 -0.70 1.06 9.40
C VAL A 478 -1.57 0.78 8.19
N VAL A 479 -2.61 -0.04 8.35
CA VAL A 479 -3.57 -0.40 7.30
C VAL A 479 -4.97 0.05 7.72
N LEU A 480 -5.71 0.69 6.81
CA LEU A 480 -7.12 1.02 6.99
C LEU A 480 -8.00 0.15 6.08
N VAL A 481 -9.00 -0.48 6.69
CA VAL A 481 -10.07 -1.22 6.00
C VAL A 481 -11.44 -0.68 6.42
N ASP A 482 -12.41 -0.67 5.51
CA ASP A 482 -13.76 -0.17 5.81
C ASP A 482 -14.50 -1.08 6.81
N ALA A 483 -15.28 -0.50 7.71
CA ALA A 483 -15.98 -1.26 8.75
C ALA A 483 -17.26 -1.96 8.24
N GLU A 484 -17.81 -1.58 7.07
CA GLU A 484 -18.99 -2.27 6.51
C GLU A 484 -18.63 -3.59 5.82
N ASP A 485 -17.49 -3.66 5.11
CA ASP A 485 -17.14 -4.79 4.25
C ASP A 485 -15.66 -5.24 4.28
N GLY A 486 -14.78 -4.58 5.03
CA GLY A 486 -13.33 -4.89 5.06
C GLY A 486 -12.57 -4.53 3.79
N SER A 487 -13.12 -3.69 2.93
CA SER A 487 -12.45 -3.24 1.71
C SER A 487 -11.25 -2.33 2.01
N PHE A 488 -10.23 -2.40 1.16
CA PHE A 488 -8.96 -1.68 1.35
C PHE A 488 -9.13 -0.18 1.09
N LYS A 489 -8.75 0.65 2.07
CA LYS A 489 -8.83 2.12 1.95
C LYS A 489 -7.44 2.71 1.67
N GLU A 490 -6.52 2.50 2.60
CA GLU A 490 -5.14 2.99 2.50
C GLU A 490 -4.18 2.16 3.36
N ALA A 491 -2.89 2.25 3.05
CA ALA A 491 -1.81 1.81 3.94
C ALA A 491 -0.68 2.85 3.97
N SER A 492 -0.06 3.00 5.15
CA SER A 492 1.05 3.92 5.39
C SER A 492 2.23 3.22 6.04
N TRP A 493 3.46 3.64 5.73
CA TRP A 493 4.68 3.00 6.23
C TRP A 493 5.89 3.92 6.38
N VAL A 494 6.84 3.46 7.21
CA VAL A 494 8.14 4.10 7.51
C VAL A 494 9.26 3.06 7.54
N ASP A 495 10.49 3.45 7.21
CA ASP A 495 11.66 2.54 7.21
C ASP A 495 12.24 2.29 8.62
N GLU A 496 12.01 3.18 9.58
CA GLU A 496 12.32 2.99 11.00
C GLU A 496 11.09 3.37 11.86
N PRO A 497 10.82 2.70 13.00
CA PRO A 497 9.72 3.10 13.88
C PRO A 497 9.88 4.52 14.44
N MET A 498 8.76 5.20 14.70
CA MET A 498 8.71 6.60 15.11
C MET A 498 9.35 6.78 16.51
N LYS A 499 10.45 7.54 16.59
CA LYS A 499 11.46 7.45 17.68
C LYS A 499 11.01 7.89 19.07
#